data_AF-A0A4Y7SA81-F1
#
_entry.id   AF-A0A4Y7SA81-F1
#
_cell.length_a   1.000
_cell.length_b   1.000
_cell.length_c   1.000
_cell.angle_alpha   90.00
_cell.angle_beta   90.00
_cell.angle_gamma   90.00
#
_symmetry.space_group_name_H-M   'P 1'
#
loop_
_entity.id
_entity.type
_entity.pdbx_description
1 polymer ?
#
loop_
_entity_poly.entity_id
_entity_poly.type
_entity_poly.pdbx_seq_one_letter_code
_entity_poly.pdbx_strand_id
1 'polypeptide(L)'
;MRSYGVHDRDTMQAAKEEKPKRNLFSESRTKNSIILISPEELRNPECRILLDSKEFKARVTHLRIDEAHLIFNWGKFCDEFLQLGHVRARFPRTPDNQYIPVIATTATIREGTAKDEICRILDLKTGEYHLLRRSNIRPDIQGRRV
;
A
#
# COMPACT_ATOMS: atom_id res chain seq x y z
N MET A 1 -19.31 -10.65 -8.70
CA MET A 1 -19.20 -9.45 -7.84
C MET A 1 -17.76 -9.37 -7.35
N ARG A 2 -17.01 -8.29 -7.64
CA ARG A 2 -15.64 -8.12 -7.11
C ARG A 2 -15.76 -7.78 -5.62
N SER A 3 -15.26 -8.65 -4.74
CA SER A 3 -15.23 -8.42 -3.29
C SER A 3 -13.93 -7.73 -2.89
N TYR A 4 -13.97 -6.88 -1.87
CA TYR A 4 -12.80 -6.25 -1.27
C TYR A 4 -12.69 -6.62 0.21
N GLY A 5 -11.47 -6.64 0.74
CA GLY A 5 -11.17 -6.90 2.14
C GLY A 5 -10.43 -5.72 2.74
N VAL A 6 -10.77 -5.34 3.97
CA VAL A 6 -10.10 -4.28 4.72
C VAL A 6 -9.47 -4.90 5.95
N HIS A 7 -8.18 -4.64 6.13
CA HIS A 7 -7.34 -5.21 7.17
C HIS A 7 -6.69 -4.06 7.91
N ASP A 8 -7.43 -3.56 8.89
CA ASP A 8 -6.98 -2.67 9.95
C ASP A 8 -7.40 -3.29 11.29
N ARG A 9 -6.89 -2.76 12.39
CA ARG A 9 -7.14 -3.30 13.74
C ARG A 9 -8.63 -3.45 14.04
N ASP A 10 -9.42 -2.43 13.74
CA ASP A 10 -10.83 -2.36 14.12
C ASP A 10 -11.66 -3.34 13.28
N THR A 11 -11.42 -3.36 11.96
CA THR A 11 -12.10 -4.30 11.04
C THR A 11 -11.73 -5.75 11.36
N MET A 12 -10.46 -6.02 11.68
CA MET A 12 -10.00 -7.36 12.07
C MET A 12 -10.61 -7.81 13.40
N GLN A 13 -10.78 -6.89 14.35
CA GLN A 13 -11.44 -7.19 15.63
C GLN A 13 -12.92 -7.48 15.42
N ALA A 14 -13.64 -6.63 14.68
CA ALA A 14 -15.06 -6.82 14.39
C ALA A 14 -15.33 -8.18 13.72
N ALA A 15 -14.51 -8.58 12.75
CA ALA A 15 -14.65 -9.86 12.06
C ALA A 15 -14.47 -11.09 12.98
N LYS A 16 -13.65 -10.97 14.03
CA LYS A 16 -13.46 -12.03 15.04
C LYS A 16 -14.64 -12.16 16.00
N GLU A 17 -15.42 -11.10 16.15
CA GLU A 17 -16.61 -11.03 17.02
C GLU A 17 -17.90 -11.46 16.29
N GLU A 18 -17.89 -11.50 14.96
CA GLU A 18 -19.01 -12.01 14.13
C GLU A 18 -19.36 -13.50 14.42
N LYS A 19 -20.61 -13.88 14.10
CA LYS A 19 -21.12 -15.26 14.18
C LYS A 19 -21.70 -15.67 12.83
N PRO A 20 -21.05 -16.56 12.05
CA PRO A 20 -19.81 -17.27 12.37
C PRO A 20 -18.59 -16.33 12.37
N LYS A 21 -17.56 -16.69 13.16
CA LYS A 21 -16.30 -15.96 13.20
C LYS A 21 -15.64 -15.96 11.84
N ARG A 22 -15.11 -14.82 11.42
CA ARG A 22 -14.42 -14.69 10.13
C ARG A 22 -12.94 -14.42 10.34
N ASN A 23 -12.13 -14.95 9.44
CA ASN A 23 -10.70 -14.64 9.36
C ASN A 23 -10.43 -13.97 8.02
N LEU A 24 -10.30 -12.64 8.05
CA LEU A 24 -10.17 -11.85 6.83
C LEU A 24 -8.90 -12.21 6.03
N PHE A 25 -7.79 -12.54 6.70
CA PHE A 25 -6.57 -12.98 6.00
C PHE A 25 -6.79 -14.30 5.26
N SER A 26 -7.54 -15.24 5.84
CA SER A 26 -7.88 -16.49 5.18
C SER A 26 -8.80 -16.27 3.97
N GLU A 27 -9.81 -15.39 4.08
CA GLU A 27 -10.71 -15.04 2.98
C GLU A 27 -9.92 -14.41 1.81
N SER A 28 -8.99 -13.52 2.15
CA SER A 28 -8.15 -12.78 1.19
C SER A 28 -7.21 -13.68 0.38
N ARG A 29 -6.99 -14.94 0.76
CA ARG A 29 -6.21 -15.90 -0.05
C ARG A 29 -6.79 -16.10 -1.45
N THR A 30 -8.11 -16.18 -1.57
CA THR A 30 -8.79 -16.53 -2.84
C THR A 30 -9.99 -15.65 -3.19
N LYS A 31 -10.66 -15.05 -2.20
CA LYS A 31 -11.98 -14.40 -2.39
C LYS A 31 -11.86 -12.98 -2.91
N ASN A 32 -11.01 -12.17 -2.29
CA ASN A 32 -10.97 -10.72 -2.53
C ASN A 32 -10.15 -10.37 -3.77
N SER A 33 -10.61 -9.37 -4.53
CA SER A 33 -9.92 -8.78 -5.69
C SER A 33 -9.13 -7.54 -5.32
N ILE A 34 -9.53 -6.84 -4.26
CA ILE A 34 -8.83 -5.67 -3.68
C ILE A 34 -8.71 -5.91 -2.19
N ILE A 35 -7.51 -5.72 -1.65
CA ILE A 35 -7.21 -5.93 -0.23
C ILE A 35 -6.50 -4.68 0.27
N LEU A 36 -7.13 -3.99 1.21
CA LEU A 36 -6.59 -2.82 1.88
C LEU A 36 -5.94 -3.28 3.18
N ILE A 37 -4.68 -2.94 3.38
CA ILE A 37 -3.90 -3.36 4.56
C ILE A 37 -3.25 -2.10 5.13
N SER A 38 -3.45 -1.83 6.42
CA SER A 38 -2.73 -0.75 7.09
C SER A 38 -1.25 -1.15 7.28
N PRO A 39 -0.29 -0.21 7.29
CA PRO A 39 1.13 -0.55 7.46
C PRO A 39 1.40 -1.38 8.72
N GLU A 40 0.71 -1.11 9.82
CA GLU A 40 0.84 -1.82 11.11
C GLU A 40 0.53 -3.31 10.97
N GLU A 41 -0.45 -3.67 10.13
CA GLU A 41 -0.82 -5.07 9.90
C GLU A 41 0.26 -5.85 9.12
N LEU A 42 1.27 -5.18 8.53
CA LEU A 42 2.42 -5.89 7.94
C LEU A 42 3.26 -6.63 8.98
N ARG A 43 3.20 -6.22 10.25
CA ARG A 43 3.82 -6.93 11.38
C ARG A 43 2.99 -8.11 11.88
N ASN A 44 1.71 -8.19 11.51
CA ASN A 44 0.84 -9.26 11.92
C ASN A 44 1.32 -10.61 11.33
N PRO A 45 1.55 -11.66 12.14
CA PRO A 45 1.92 -12.97 11.63
C PRO A 45 0.94 -13.54 10.60
N GLU A 46 -0.37 -13.26 10.74
CA GLU A 46 -1.37 -13.71 9.77
C GLU A 46 -1.22 -13.03 8.41
N CYS A 47 -0.81 -11.76 8.40
CA CYS A 47 -0.47 -11.04 7.17
C CYS A 47 0.75 -11.65 6.50
N ARG A 48 1.78 -12.01 7.26
CA ARG A 48 2.95 -12.72 6.72
C ARG A 48 2.57 -14.07 6.11
N ILE A 49 1.72 -14.84 6.78
CA ILE A 49 1.20 -16.12 6.25
C ILE A 49 0.42 -15.90 4.95
N LEU A 50 -0.40 -14.85 4.86
CA LEU A 50 -1.09 -14.49 3.61
C LEU A 50 -0.08 -14.14 2.51
N LEU A 51 0.89 -13.28 2.82
CA LEU A 51 1.93 -12.86 1.87
C LEU A 51 2.77 -14.03 1.38
N ASP A 52 2.91 -15.11 2.16
CA ASP A 52 3.66 -16.32 1.80
C ASP A 52 2.81 -17.40 1.08
N SER A 53 1.47 -17.26 1.03
CA SER A 53 0.57 -18.19 0.34
C SER A 53 0.79 -18.17 -1.18
N LYS A 54 0.89 -19.36 -1.77
CA LYS A 54 1.03 -19.54 -3.23
C LYS A 54 -0.21 -19.06 -3.97
N GLU A 55 -1.39 -19.38 -3.43
CA GLU A 55 -2.70 -18.99 -3.96
C GLU A 55 -2.86 -17.48 -3.98
N PHE A 56 -2.38 -16.81 -2.92
CA PHE A 56 -2.40 -15.36 -2.84
C PHE A 56 -1.41 -14.75 -3.84
N LYS A 57 -0.14 -15.15 -3.79
CA LYS A 57 0.93 -14.65 -4.68
C LYS A 57 0.56 -14.78 -6.16
N ALA A 58 -0.06 -15.88 -6.57
CA ALA A 58 -0.46 -16.12 -7.95
C ALA A 58 -1.52 -15.13 -8.49
N ARG A 59 -2.23 -14.42 -7.61
CA ARG A 59 -3.30 -13.48 -7.99
C ARG A 59 -2.91 -12.01 -7.83
N VAL A 60 -1.81 -11.71 -7.15
CA VAL A 60 -1.37 -10.33 -6.96
C VAL A 60 -0.78 -9.79 -8.25
N THR A 61 -1.39 -8.72 -8.77
CA THR A 61 -0.95 -8.10 -10.02
C THR A 61 -0.27 -6.76 -9.81
N HIS A 62 -0.62 -6.02 -8.74
CA HIS A 62 -0.11 -4.67 -8.47
C HIS A 62 -0.06 -4.44 -6.97
N LEU A 63 0.92 -3.64 -6.53
CA LEU A 63 0.98 -3.08 -5.18
C LEU A 63 0.60 -1.59 -5.25
N ARG A 64 -0.34 -1.16 -4.41
CA ARG A 64 -0.77 0.24 -4.33
C ARG A 64 -0.46 0.81 -2.97
N ILE A 65 0.22 1.96 -2.95
CA ILE A 65 0.55 2.71 -1.74
C ILE A 65 -0.23 4.02 -1.80
N ASP A 66 -1.26 4.12 -0.97
CA ASP A 66 -2.00 5.36 -0.81
C ASP A 66 -1.35 6.25 0.25
N GLU A 67 -1.54 7.56 0.12
CA GLU A 67 -0.92 8.58 0.95
C GLU A 67 0.60 8.41 1.12
N ALA A 68 1.31 8.18 0.03
CA ALA A 68 2.74 7.89 0.01
C ALA A 68 3.62 8.94 0.73
N HIS A 69 3.12 10.16 0.89
CA HIS A 69 3.77 11.21 1.69
C HIS A 69 4.00 10.81 3.17
N LEU A 70 3.20 9.88 3.71
CA LEU A 70 3.35 9.34 5.06
C LEU A 70 4.64 8.52 5.23
N ILE A 71 5.20 7.96 4.16
CA ILE A 71 6.49 7.29 4.23
C ILE A 71 7.57 8.24 4.73
N PHE A 72 7.61 9.47 4.20
CA PHE A 72 8.55 10.49 4.63
C PHE A 72 8.19 11.09 6.00
N ASN A 73 6.90 11.41 6.20
CA ASN A 73 6.45 12.11 7.41
C ASN A 73 6.47 11.22 8.65
N TRP A 74 6.03 9.96 8.52
CA TRP A 74 5.79 9.06 9.64
C TRP A 74 6.77 7.90 9.70
N GLY A 75 7.58 7.66 8.67
CA GLY A 75 8.56 6.55 8.69
C GLY A 75 9.54 6.59 9.86
N LYS A 76 9.81 7.76 10.45
CA LYS A 76 10.63 7.90 11.67
C LYS A 76 9.89 7.56 12.97
N PHE A 77 8.56 7.60 12.95
CA PHE A 77 7.70 7.32 14.10
C PHE A 77 7.10 5.91 14.05
N CYS A 78 6.77 5.44 12.84
CA CYS A 78 6.17 4.15 12.53
C CYS A 78 7.00 3.54 11.39
N ASP A 79 7.93 2.67 11.75
CA ASP A 79 8.90 2.07 10.82
C ASP A 79 8.25 1.09 9.84
N GLU A 80 7.00 0.67 10.09
CA GLU A 80 6.19 -0.10 9.15
C GLU A 80 6.02 0.61 7.79
N PHE A 81 5.98 1.94 7.77
CA PHE A 81 5.97 2.70 6.51
C PHE A 81 7.27 2.52 5.70
N LEU A 82 8.42 2.33 6.38
CA LEU A 82 9.69 2.07 5.72
C LEU A 82 9.74 0.64 5.15
N GLN A 83 8.97 -0.29 5.72
CA GLN A 83 8.90 -1.67 5.26
C GLN A 83 8.11 -1.86 3.97
N LEU A 84 7.34 -0.85 3.53
CA LEU A 84 6.52 -0.91 2.31
C LEU A 84 7.34 -1.23 1.05
N GLY A 85 8.59 -0.76 0.98
CA GLY A 85 9.52 -1.08 -0.10
C GLY A 85 9.84 -2.57 -0.24
N HIS A 86 9.85 -3.30 0.90
CA HIS A 86 10.18 -4.73 0.93
C HIS A 86 9.00 -5.63 0.57
N VAL A 87 7.76 -5.12 0.62
CA VAL A 87 6.56 -5.90 0.30
C VAL A 87 6.60 -6.42 -1.14
N ARG A 88 7.06 -5.59 -2.08
CA ARG A 88 7.21 -5.97 -3.50
C ARG A 88 8.10 -7.19 -3.70
N ALA A 89 9.18 -7.30 -2.94
CA ALA A 89 10.15 -8.38 -3.05
C ALA A 89 9.60 -9.75 -2.59
N ARG A 90 8.46 -9.79 -1.89
CA ARG A 90 7.83 -11.04 -1.45
C ARG A 90 7.03 -11.74 -2.56
N PHE A 91 6.70 -11.02 -3.63
CA PHE A 91 5.94 -11.54 -4.76
C PHE A 91 6.87 -12.13 -5.83
N PRO A 92 6.42 -13.16 -6.55
CA PRO A 92 7.20 -13.73 -7.65
C PRO A 92 7.42 -12.67 -8.75
N ARG A 93 8.52 -12.84 -9.47
CA ARG A 93 8.77 -12.06 -10.69
C ARG A 93 7.74 -12.46 -11.76
N THR A 94 7.37 -11.50 -12.59
CA THR A 94 6.54 -11.74 -13.78
C THR A 94 7.30 -12.61 -14.81
N PRO A 95 6.63 -13.18 -15.83
CA PRO A 95 7.28 -14.03 -16.84
C PRO A 95 8.44 -13.37 -17.58
N ASP A 96 8.41 -12.05 -17.75
CA ASP A 96 9.46 -11.19 -18.30
C ASP A 96 10.53 -10.78 -17.25
N ASN A 97 10.56 -11.49 -16.12
CA ASN A 97 11.48 -11.28 -15.00
C ASN A 97 11.44 -9.86 -14.42
N GLN A 98 10.25 -9.24 -14.33
CA GLN A 98 10.04 -7.94 -13.70
C GLN A 98 9.38 -8.08 -12.32
N TYR A 99 9.46 -7.05 -11.48
CA TYR A 99 8.63 -6.98 -10.27
C TYR A 99 7.19 -6.63 -10.66
N ILE A 100 6.22 -6.99 -9.81
CA ILE A 100 4.88 -6.44 -9.94
C ILE A 100 4.93 -4.90 -9.87
N PRO A 101 4.10 -4.18 -10.64
CA PRO A 101 4.12 -2.72 -10.62
C PRO A 101 3.71 -2.16 -9.26
N VAL A 102 4.36 -1.07 -8.86
CA VAL A 102 4.02 -0.27 -7.68
C VAL A 102 3.38 1.03 -8.15
N ILE A 103 2.21 1.34 -7.59
CA ILE A 103 1.52 2.60 -7.82
C ILE A 103 1.47 3.34 -6.49
N ALA A 104 2.08 4.52 -6.43
CA ALA A 104 2.06 5.37 -5.26
C ALA A 104 1.21 6.62 -5.53
N THR A 105 0.26 6.92 -4.64
CA THR A 105 -0.63 8.09 -4.74
C THR A 105 -0.47 9.00 -3.53
N THR A 106 -0.61 10.30 -3.77
CA THR A 106 -0.53 11.33 -2.73
C THR A 106 -0.98 12.68 -3.29
N ALA A 107 -1.58 13.51 -2.43
CA ALA A 107 -1.90 14.90 -2.75
C ALA A 107 -0.79 15.90 -2.36
N THR A 108 0.12 15.54 -1.44
CA THR A 108 0.88 16.51 -0.61
C THR A 108 2.39 16.27 -0.64
N ILE A 109 2.98 16.02 -1.82
CA ILE A 109 4.44 15.93 -1.98
C ILE A 109 5.01 17.11 -2.78
N ARG A 110 6.02 17.76 -2.21
CA ARG A 110 6.87 18.74 -2.92
C ARG A 110 8.04 18.03 -3.59
N GLU A 111 8.54 18.61 -4.68
CA GLU A 111 9.81 18.17 -5.27
C GLU A 111 10.96 18.28 -4.25
N GLY A 112 12.00 17.48 -4.44
CA GLY A 112 13.19 17.43 -3.57
C GLY A 112 13.14 16.28 -2.56
N THR A 113 13.76 16.48 -1.40
CA THR A 113 14.12 15.43 -0.43
C THR A 113 12.96 14.50 -0.06
N ALA A 114 11.75 15.02 0.14
CA ALA A 114 10.60 14.20 0.50
C ALA A 114 10.24 13.21 -0.63
N LYS A 115 10.19 13.69 -1.88
CA LYS A 115 9.94 12.84 -3.05
C LYS A 115 11.06 11.83 -3.24
N ASP A 116 12.31 12.29 -3.15
CA ASP A 116 13.49 11.46 -3.40
C ASP A 116 13.58 10.30 -2.40
N GLU A 117 13.28 10.57 -1.13
CA GLU A 117 13.26 9.54 -0.07
C GLU A 117 12.14 8.51 -0.29
N ILE A 118 10.95 8.96 -0.71
CA ILE A 118 9.83 8.07 -1.02
C ILE A 118 10.17 7.19 -2.23
N CYS A 119 10.72 7.78 -3.29
CA CYS A 119 11.19 7.04 -4.46
C CYS A 119 12.27 6.02 -4.08
N ARG A 120 13.21 6.39 -3.21
CA ARG A 120 14.26 5.49 -2.70
C ARG A 120 13.66 4.30 -1.93
N ILE A 121 12.73 4.55 -1.01
CA ILE A 121 12.11 3.50 -0.19
C ILE A 121 11.28 2.55 -1.05
N LEU A 122 10.51 3.07 -2.02
CA LEU A 122 9.70 2.27 -2.92
C LEU A 122 10.48 1.66 -4.11
N ASP A 123 11.79 1.91 -4.17
CA ASP A 123 12.68 1.51 -5.28
C ASP A 123 12.08 1.89 -6.65
N LEU A 124 11.73 3.18 -6.76
CA LEU A 124 11.26 3.87 -7.96
C LEU A 124 12.42 4.69 -8.55
N LYS A 125 13.11 4.12 -9.53
CA LYS A 125 14.33 4.71 -10.11
C LYS A 125 14.00 5.70 -11.21
N THR A 126 14.69 6.83 -11.23
CA THR A 126 14.55 7.84 -12.29
C THR A 126 14.69 7.20 -13.68
N GLY A 127 13.71 7.43 -14.56
CA GLY A 127 13.64 6.83 -15.89
C GLY A 127 12.89 5.49 -15.96
N GLU A 128 12.60 4.85 -14.82
CA GLU A 128 11.89 3.56 -14.74
C GLU A 128 10.45 3.71 -14.19
N TYR A 129 9.99 4.94 -13.93
CA TYR A 129 8.62 5.19 -13.48
C TYR A 129 7.98 6.38 -14.22
N HIS A 130 6.65 6.38 -14.27
CA HIS A 130 5.86 7.51 -14.76
C HIS A 130 5.39 8.37 -13.60
N LEU A 131 5.68 9.68 -13.67
CA LEU A 131 5.18 10.66 -12.72
C LEU A 131 3.99 11.41 -13.32
N LEU A 132 2.80 11.25 -12.72
CA LEU A 132 1.62 12.04 -13.06
C LEU A 132 1.39 13.10 -11.98
N ARG A 133 1.69 14.37 -12.30
CA ARG A 133 1.50 15.50 -11.38
C ARG A 133 0.42 16.43 -11.92
N ARG A 134 -0.64 16.62 -11.14
CA ARG A 134 -1.74 17.56 -11.47
C ARG A 134 -1.54 18.88 -10.74
N SER A 135 -2.12 19.94 -11.29
CA SER A 135 -2.16 21.25 -10.65
C SER A 135 -2.96 21.18 -9.35
N ASN A 136 -2.50 21.89 -8.31
CA ASN A 136 -3.22 22.10 -7.06
C ASN A 136 -4.02 23.42 -7.07
N ILE A 137 -4.13 24.11 -8.21
CA ILE A 137 -4.92 25.33 -8.34
C ILE A 137 -6.39 25.01 -8.04
N ARG A 138 -6.96 25.79 -7.12
CA ARG A 138 -8.37 25.75 -6.72
C ARG A 138 -8.95 27.15 -6.92
N PRO A 139 -9.51 27.45 -8.12
CA PRO A 139 -10.01 28.78 -8.45
C PRO A 139 -11.13 29.25 -7.51
N ASP A 140 -11.79 28.31 -6.85
CA ASP A 140 -12.84 28.48 -5.86
C ASP A 140 -12.33 28.86 -4.45
N ILE A 141 -11.01 28.77 -4.20
CA ILE A 141 -10.40 29.09 -2.90
C ILE A 141 -9.73 30.46 -2.95
N GLN A 142 -10.25 31.41 -2.16
CA GLN A 142 -9.66 32.73 -1.98
C GLN A 142 -8.85 32.78 -0.68
N GLY A 143 -7.53 32.80 -0.80
CA GLY A 143 -6.64 33.08 0.34
C GLY A 143 -6.80 34.53 0.79
N ARG A 144 -7.34 34.76 1.99
CA ARG A 144 -7.32 36.08 2.63
C ARG A 144 -5.94 36.28 3.24
N ARG A 145 -5.30 37.41 2.96
CA ARG A 145 -4.16 37.87 3.76
C ARG A 145 -4.73 38.28 5.12
N VAL A 146 -4.25 37.63 6.18
CA VAL A 146 -4.41 38.08 7.57
C VAL A 146 -3.32 39.08 7.91
#